data_AF-A0A1A9ITD5-F1
#
_entry.id   AF-A0A1A9ITD5-F1
#
_cell.length_a   1.000
_cell.length_b   1.000
_cell.length_c   1.000
_cell.angle_alpha   90.00
_cell.angle_beta   90.00
_cell.angle_gamma   90.00
#
_symmetry.space_group_name_H-M   'P 1'
#
loop_
_entity.id
_entity.type
_entity.pdbx_description
1 polymer ?
#
loop_
_entity_poly.entity_id
_entity_poly.type
_entity_poly.pdbx_seq_one_letter_code
_entity_poly.pdbx_strand_id
1 'polypeptide(L)'
;MRTIRALTTAAAAAAMLALAGTALPAAAAPAAAAAPADDCTAAQAAADRAQQDFDRTKKAYEARIAAGGNPGAAERQELADADVHRSVTAAEAERACDSTS
;
A
#
# COMPACT_ATOMS: atom_id res chain seq x y z
N MET A 1 3.08 37.92 -19.05
CA MET A 1 3.70 36.99 -20.01
C MET A 1 4.00 35.70 -19.24
N ARG A 2 3.05 34.77 -19.08
CA ARG A 2 2.84 33.53 -19.85
C ARG A 2 4.10 32.69 -20.16
N THR A 3 4.21 31.59 -19.40
CA THR A 3 4.72 30.23 -19.74
C THR A 3 6.21 30.09 -20.04
N ILE A 4 6.89 29.06 -19.52
CA ILE A 4 7.11 27.73 -20.16
C ILE A 4 7.67 26.78 -19.08
N ARG A 5 6.99 25.71 -18.65
CA ARG A 5 7.12 24.30 -19.08
C ARG A 5 8.58 23.82 -19.27
N ALA A 6 9.12 23.07 -18.32
CA ALA A 6 9.23 21.60 -18.38
C ALA A 6 10.21 21.08 -19.46
N LEU A 7 11.22 20.29 -19.06
CA LEU A 7 11.91 19.20 -19.79
C LEU A 7 12.99 18.64 -18.83
N THR A 8 12.83 17.49 -18.17
CA THR A 8 13.07 16.09 -18.61
C THR A 8 14.52 15.77 -18.98
N THR A 9 14.93 14.52 -18.68
CA THR A 9 16.10 13.75 -19.19
C THR A 9 17.44 14.00 -18.47
N ALA A 10 18.32 13.04 -18.20
CA ALA A 10 18.37 11.59 -18.35
C ALA A 10 19.68 11.07 -17.69
N ALA A 11 19.82 9.75 -17.65
CA ALA A 11 21.07 8.97 -17.51
C ALA A 11 21.69 8.92 -16.09
N ALA A 12 21.48 7.83 -15.34
CA ALA A 12 22.14 6.54 -15.51
C ALA A 12 23.68 6.68 -15.57
N ALA A 13 24.32 6.58 -14.40
CA ALA A 13 25.73 6.23 -14.28
C ALA A 13 25.81 4.96 -13.43
N ALA A 14 25.73 3.84 -14.13
CA ALA A 14 25.98 2.52 -13.60
C ALA A 14 27.48 2.24 -13.52
N ALA A 15 27.82 1.37 -12.57
CA ALA A 15 28.96 0.45 -12.55
C ALA A 15 30.35 1.03 -12.23
N MET A 16 30.84 0.81 -11.01
CA MET A 16 31.79 -0.29 -10.63
C MET A 16 33.19 -0.02 -11.21
N LEU A 17 34.20 0.47 -10.48
CA LEU A 17 34.80 -0.05 -9.24
C LEU A 17 34.91 -1.59 -9.25
N ALA A 18 35.96 -2.11 -9.89
CA ALA A 18 36.99 -2.92 -9.23
C ALA A 18 37.82 -3.72 -10.26
N LEU A 19 39.13 -3.47 -10.31
CA LEU A 19 40.11 -4.43 -10.82
C LEU A 19 41.35 -4.45 -9.91
N ALA A 20 41.17 -5.05 -8.73
CA ALA A 20 42.20 -5.62 -7.87
C ALA A 20 41.40 -6.43 -6.83
N GLY A 21 41.14 -7.72 -7.02
CA GLY A 21 42.16 -8.75 -7.07
C GLY A 21 42.36 -9.30 -5.66
N THR A 22 41.44 -10.15 -5.19
CA THR A 22 41.63 -11.37 -4.36
C THR A 22 40.30 -11.80 -3.71
N ALA A 23 39.91 -13.05 -3.96
CA ALA A 23 39.01 -13.91 -3.18
C ALA A 23 37.52 -13.53 -3.03
N LEU A 24 36.66 -14.34 -3.66
CA LEU A 24 35.24 -14.51 -3.31
C LEU A 24 35.11 -14.89 -1.82
N PRO A 25 34.07 -14.39 -1.13
CA PRO A 25 32.80 -15.11 -1.16
C PRO A 25 31.65 -14.23 -1.62
N ALA A 26 30.78 -14.86 -2.41
CA ALA A 26 29.43 -14.41 -2.68
C ALA A 26 28.68 -14.23 -1.36
N ALA A 27 28.66 -13.01 -0.83
CA ALA A 27 27.59 -12.57 0.04
C ALA A 27 26.49 -12.04 -0.88
N ALA A 28 25.75 -12.99 -1.46
CA ALA A 28 24.40 -12.73 -1.89
C ALA A 28 23.72 -12.01 -0.72
N ALA A 29 23.40 -10.73 -0.91
CA ALA A 29 22.38 -10.11 -0.07
C ALA A 29 21.21 -11.11 -0.09
N PRO A 30 20.64 -11.49 1.07
CA PRO A 30 19.45 -12.29 1.05
C PRO A 30 18.37 -11.41 0.42
N ALA A 31 18.21 -11.56 -0.90
CA ALA A 31 16.90 -11.66 -1.48
C ALA A 31 16.26 -12.84 -0.73
N ALA A 32 15.71 -12.54 0.44
CA ALA A 32 14.66 -13.35 1.01
C ALA A 32 13.48 -13.17 0.06
N ALA A 33 13.57 -13.85 -1.09
CA ALA A 33 12.42 -14.35 -1.80
C ALA A 33 11.78 -15.38 -0.87
N ALA A 34 11.10 -14.87 0.16
CA ALA A 34 9.97 -15.56 0.74
C ALA A 34 8.91 -15.63 -0.36
N ALA A 35 8.21 -16.76 -0.42
CA ALA A 35 7.44 -17.16 -1.58
C ALA A 35 6.34 -16.13 -1.90
N PRO A 36 6.07 -15.83 -3.18
CA PRO A 36 5.05 -14.86 -3.56
C PRO A 36 3.64 -15.24 -3.02
N ALA A 37 3.40 -16.52 -2.73
CA ALA A 37 2.18 -17.01 -2.08
C ALA A 37 1.92 -16.42 -0.67
N ASP A 38 2.97 -16.11 0.10
CA ASP A 38 2.84 -15.53 1.44
C ASP A 38 2.45 -14.04 1.37
N ASP A 39 2.91 -13.32 0.35
CA ASP A 39 2.60 -11.90 0.13
C ASP A 39 1.13 -11.68 -0.27
N CYS A 40 0.58 -12.52 -1.16
CA CYS A 40 -0.84 -12.47 -1.50
C CYS A 40 -1.72 -12.76 -0.27
N THR A 41 -1.39 -13.80 0.50
CA THR A 41 -2.16 -14.16 1.71
C THR A 41 -2.14 -13.04 2.75
N ALA A 42 -0.97 -12.44 3.00
CA ALA A 42 -0.83 -11.33 3.92
C ALA A 42 -1.60 -10.08 3.45
N ALA A 43 -1.57 -9.79 2.14
CA ALA A 43 -2.27 -8.65 1.55
C ALA A 43 -3.79 -8.83 1.62
N GLN A 44 -4.32 -10.03 1.34
CA GLN A 44 -5.74 -10.35 1.52
C GLN A 44 -6.16 -10.18 2.99
N ALA A 45 -5.38 -10.69 3.95
CA ALA A 45 -5.67 -10.52 5.37
C ALA A 45 -5.63 -9.04 5.82
N ALA A 46 -4.86 -8.18 5.14
CA ALA A 46 -4.89 -6.74 5.38
C ALA A 46 -6.16 -6.09 4.80
N ALA A 47 -6.56 -6.46 3.58
CA ALA A 47 -7.80 -6.00 2.97
C ALA A 47 -9.04 -6.38 3.80
N ASP A 48 -9.09 -7.62 4.31
CA ASP A 48 -10.16 -8.09 5.17
C ASP A 48 -10.25 -7.29 6.48
N ARG A 49 -9.10 -6.97 7.09
CA ARG A 49 -9.07 -6.14 8.30
C ARG A 49 -9.56 -4.72 8.02
N ALA A 50 -9.12 -4.11 6.93
CA ALA A 50 -9.57 -2.76 6.55
C ALA A 50 -11.09 -2.72 6.28
N GLN A 51 -11.63 -3.76 5.65
CA GLN A 51 -13.08 -3.93 5.47
C GLN A 51 -13.82 -4.04 6.80
N GLN A 52 -13.35 -4.90 7.71
CA GLN A 52 -13.96 -5.09 9.03
C GLN A 52 -13.93 -3.79 9.86
N ASP A 53 -12.84 -3.04 9.79
CA ASP A 53 -12.71 -1.76 10.48
C ASP A 53 -13.70 -0.73 9.94
N PHE A 54 -13.82 -0.62 8.61
CA PHE A 54 -14.84 0.23 7.98
C PHE A 54 -16.26 -0.16 8.41
N ASP A 55 -16.60 -1.45 8.34
CA ASP A 55 -17.94 -1.93 8.69
C ASP A 55 -18.26 -1.71 10.18
N ARG A 56 -17.27 -1.88 11.06
CA ARG A 56 -17.41 -1.58 12.50
C ARG A 56 -17.69 -0.09 12.72
N THR A 57 -16.92 0.80 12.09
CA THR A 57 -17.11 2.26 12.21
C THR A 57 -18.45 2.69 11.66
N LYS A 58 -18.83 2.19 10.48
CA LYS A 58 -20.14 2.42 9.88
C LYS A 58 -21.28 2.00 10.82
N LYS A 59 -21.21 0.78 11.36
CA LYS A 59 -22.22 0.26 12.29
C LYS A 59 -22.32 1.08 13.58
N ALA A 60 -21.19 1.55 14.11
CA ALA A 60 -21.19 2.43 15.28
C ALA A 60 -21.92 3.76 15.00
N TYR A 61 -21.73 4.33 13.81
CA TYR A 61 -22.44 5.55 13.41
C TYR A 61 -23.92 5.30 13.13
N GLU A 62 -24.28 4.19 12.49
CA GLU A 62 -25.69 3.79 12.30
C GLU A 62 -26.41 3.64 13.64
N ALA A 63 -25.78 2.98 14.62
CA ALA A 63 -26.34 2.85 15.97
C ALA A 63 -26.52 4.20 16.67
N ARG A 64 -25.54 5.11 16.52
CA ARG A 64 -25.63 6.47 17.06
C ARG A 64 -26.77 7.27 16.42
N ILE A 65 -26.95 7.14 15.10
CA ILE A 65 -28.06 7.78 14.37
C ILE A 65 -29.40 7.22 14.83
N ALA A 66 -29.52 5.90 14.99
CA ALA A 66 -30.73 5.26 15.49
C ALA A 66 -31.10 5.70 16.92
N ALA A 67 -30.10 6.04 17.74
CA ALA A 67 -30.28 6.61 19.07
C ALA A 67 -30.60 8.13 19.07
N GLY A 68 -30.77 8.75 17.89
CA GLY A 68 -31.07 10.18 17.75
C GLY A 68 -29.84 11.10 17.70
N GLY A 69 -28.63 10.53 17.67
CA GLY A 69 -27.41 11.30 17.45
C GLY A 69 -27.20 11.67 15.98
N ASN A 70 -26.32 12.62 15.70
CA ASN A 70 -25.98 13.02 14.33
C ASN A 70 -24.45 13.12 14.18
N PRO A 71 -23.81 12.34 13.30
CA PRO A 71 -22.37 12.44 13.04
C PRO A 71 -21.99 13.85 12.58
N GLY A 72 -21.02 14.46 13.26
CA GLY A 72 -20.42 15.72 12.85
C GLY A 72 -19.59 15.58 11.58
N ALA A 73 -19.02 16.69 11.12
CA ALA A 73 -18.18 16.69 9.91
C ALA A 73 -16.94 15.80 10.08
N ALA A 74 -16.33 15.78 11.27
CA ALA A 74 -15.15 14.97 11.56
C ALA A 74 -15.47 13.47 11.46
N GLU A 75 -16.59 13.01 12.01
CA GLU A 75 -16.98 11.59 11.94
C GLU A 75 -17.38 11.16 10.53
N ARG A 76 -18.01 12.06 9.77
CA ARG A 76 -18.28 11.76 8.35
C ARG A 76 -16.99 11.67 7.54
N GLN A 77 -16.00 12.52 7.87
CA GLN A 77 -14.68 12.44 7.25
C GLN A 77 -13.97 11.14 7.65
N GLU A 78 -14.02 10.75 8.93
CA GLU A 78 -13.45 9.48 9.40
C GLU A 78 -14.04 8.28 8.64
N LEU A 79 -15.35 8.25 8.41
CA LEU A 79 -15.98 7.19 7.60
C LEU A 79 -15.49 7.19 6.15
N ALA A 80 -15.32 8.38 5.56
CA ALA A 80 -14.82 8.53 4.20
C ALA A 80 -13.35 8.11 4.09
N ASP A 81 -12.52 8.44 5.07
CA ASP A 81 -11.12 8.04 5.11
C ASP A 81 -11.00 6.52 5.27
N ALA A 82 -11.85 5.91 6.10
CA ALA A 82 -11.92 4.45 6.25
C ALA A 82 -12.40 3.75 4.95
N ASP A 83 -13.33 4.34 4.21
CA ASP A 83 -13.77 3.87 2.88
C ASP A 83 -12.61 3.90 1.88
N VAL A 84 -11.89 5.02 1.81
CA VAL A 84 -10.70 5.12 0.95
C VAL A 84 -9.64 4.10 1.35
N HIS A 85 -9.36 3.95 2.65
CA HIS A 85 -8.36 3.01 3.13
C HIS A 85 -8.71 1.56 2.77
N ARG A 86 -9.97 1.14 2.95
CA ARG A 86 -10.40 -0.23 2.58
C ARG A 86 -10.28 -0.46 1.08
N SER A 87 -10.67 0.52 0.26
CA SER A 87 -10.59 0.42 -1.20
C SER A 87 -9.15 0.37 -1.73
N VAL A 88 -8.26 1.20 -1.17
CA VAL A 88 -6.84 1.17 -1.54
C VAL A 88 -6.20 -0.15 -1.15
N THR A 89 -6.44 -0.62 0.08
CA THR A 89 -5.89 -1.89 0.58
C THR A 89 -6.38 -3.08 -0.22
N ALA A 90 -7.66 -3.08 -0.63
CA ALA A 90 -8.21 -4.12 -1.51
C ALA A 90 -7.50 -4.13 -2.88
N ALA A 91 -7.33 -2.96 -3.50
CA ALA A 91 -6.62 -2.85 -4.78
C ALA A 91 -5.12 -3.19 -4.68
N GLU A 92 -4.50 -3.02 -3.53
CA GLU A 92 -3.13 -3.47 -3.26
C GLU A 92 -3.07 -5.00 -3.13
N ALA A 93 -4.05 -5.61 -2.45
CA ALA A 93 -4.16 -7.06 -2.35
C ALA A 93 -4.36 -7.73 -3.72
N GLU A 94 -5.23 -7.18 -4.56
CA GLU A 94 -5.42 -7.65 -5.95
C GLU A 94 -4.09 -7.64 -6.71
N ARG A 95 -3.35 -6.52 -6.67
CA ARG A 95 -2.05 -6.38 -7.34
C ARG A 95 -1.00 -7.36 -6.81
N ALA A 96 -0.95 -7.57 -5.50
CA ALA A 96 -0.01 -8.52 -4.88
C ALA A 96 -0.29 -9.96 -5.34
N CYS A 97 -1.58 -10.34 -5.38
CA CYS A 97 -2.01 -11.65 -5.84
C CYS A 97 -1.81 -11.85 -7.34
N ASP A 98 -2.05 -10.84 -8.17
CA ASP A 98 -1.80 -10.90 -9.61
C ASP A 98 -0.29 -11.03 -9.92
N SER A 99 0.58 -10.39 -9.15
CA SER A 99 2.04 -10.50 -9.31
C SER A 99 2.63 -11.83 -8.85
N THR A 100 1.84 -12.63 -8.14
CA THR A 100 2.20 -13.93 -7.56
C THR A 100 1.74 -15.11 -8.44
N SER A 101 0.80 -14.86 -9.36
CA SER A 101 0.14 -15.88 -10.18
C SER A 101 0.90 -16.29 -11.43
#